data_AF-A0A524JCE5-F1
#
_entry.id   AF-A0A524JCE5-F1
#
_cell.length_a   1.000
_cell.length_b   1.000
_cell.length_c   1.000
_cell.angle_alpha   90.00
_cell.angle_beta   90.00
_cell.angle_gamma   90.00
#
_symmetry.space_group_name_H-M   'P 1'
#
loop_
_entity.id
_entity.type
_entity.pdbx_description
1 polymer ?
#
loop_
_entity_poly.entity_id
_entity_poly.type
_entity_poly.pdbx_seq_one_letter_code
_entity_poly.pdbx_strand_id
1 'polypeptide(L)'
;RFFVNETTREKILIHYKKEIPYSVEIETEEFLEDEDIIRMRAVIMVERDSQKGIIIGHKGSALKRVGVEARKDLEKFFGKQVHIEIYVKVNKNWRSNAAQLKRFGYNQN
;
A
#
# COMPACT_ATOMS: atom_id res chain seq x y z
N ARG A 1 5.55 3.13 10.10
CA ARG A 1 4.25 2.78 9.47
C ARG A 1 3.80 3.84 8.45
N PHE A 2 3.57 5.10 8.85
CA PHE A 2 3.15 6.18 7.92
C PHE A 2 4.01 6.26 6.65
N PHE A 3 5.34 6.26 6.80
CA PHE A 3 6.26 6.35 5.65
C PHE A 3 6.07 5.19 4.65
N VAL A 4 5.92 3.95 5.12
CA VAL A 4 5.66 2.78 4.27
C VAL A 4 4.36 2.94 3.49
N ASN A 5 3.31 3.42 4.16
CA ASN A 5 2.02 3.67 3.54
C ASN A 5 2.15 4.73 2.43
N GLU A 6 2.79 5.87 2.73
CA GLU A 6 2.88 6.99 1.79
C GLU A 6 3.85 6.73 0.65
N THR A 7 4.97 6.04 0.87
CA THR A 7 5.85 5.60 -0.23
C THR A 7 5.11 4.67 -1.18
N THR A 8 4.30 3.75 -0.65
CA THR A 8 3.48 2.86 -1.49
C THR A 8 2.39 3.65 -2.23
N ARG A 9 1.71 4.58 -1.55
CA ARG A 9 0.68 5.46 -2.12
C ARG A 9 1.23 6.33 -3.25
N GLU A 10 2.42 6.88 -3.08
CA GLU A 10 3.13 7.65 -4.10
C GLU A 10 3.35 6.83 -5.38
N LYS A 11 3.81 5.57 -5.27
CA LYS A 11 3.98 4.71 -6.44
C LYS A 11 2.65 4.35 -7.10
N ILE A 12 1.57 4.23 -6.32
CA ILE A 12 0.23 4.08 -6.89
C ILE A 12 -0.17 5.35 -7.66
N LEU A 13 0.07 6.54 -7.13
CA LEU A 13 -0.21 7.81 -7.80
C LEU A 13 0.56 7.97 -9.11
N ILE A 14 1.79 7.48 -9.18
CA ILE A 14 2.64 7.55 -10.38
C ILE A 14 2.16 6.57 -11.48
N HIS A 15 1.83 5.34 -11.11
CA HIS A 15 1.62 4.25 -12.10
C HIS A 15 0.17 4.01 -12.51
N TYR A 16 -0.81 4.44 -11.71
CA TYR A 16 -2.22 4.26 -12.02
C TYR A 16 -2.89 5.58 -12.40
N LYS A 17 -3.99 5.48 -13.15
CA LYS A 17 -4.72 6.63 -13.70
C LYS A 17 -6.19 6.58 -13.29
N LYS A 18 -6.93 7.61 -13.70
CA LYS A 18 -8.37 7.76 -13.49
C LYS A 18 -8.70 7.73 -11.99
N GLU A 19 -9.67 6.94 -11.57
CA GLU A 19 -10.16 6.87 -10.20
C GLU A 19 -9.30 6.00 -9.27
N ILE A 20 -8.39 5.18 -9.83
CA ILE A 20 -7.66 4.16 -9.06
C ILE A 20 -6.81 4.76 -7.93
N PRO A 21 -5.98 5.80 -8.15
CA PRO A 21 -5.15 6.34 -7.08
C PRO A 21 -5.94 6.91 -5.91
N TYR A 22 -7.17 7.36 -6.16
CA TYR A 22 -8.06 7.93 -5.16
C TYR A 22 -8.98 6.88 -4.52
N SER A 23 -8.88 5.63 -4.94
CA SER A 23 -9.73 4.52 -4.52
C SER A 23 -9.01 3.46 -3.71
N VAL A 24 -7.83 3.81 -3.17
CA VAL A 24 -7.01 2.91 -2.38
C VAL A 24 -6.79 3.44 -0.97
N GLU A 25 -6.69 2.51 -0.02
CA GLU A 25 -6.08 2.77 1.29
C GLU A 25 -4.90 1.82 1.50
N ILE A 26 -3.83 2.31 2.13
CA ILE A 26 -2.63 1.52 2.37
C ILE A 26 -2.43 1.37 3.87
N GLU A 27 -2.40 0.13 4.33
CA GLU A 27 -2.15 -0.19 5.74
C GLU A 27 -0.94 -1.10 5.87
N THR A 28 0.07 -0.65 6.61
CA THR A 28 1.17 -1.51 7.07
C THR A 28 0.66 -2.38 8.23
N GLU A 29 0.41 -3.66 7.96
CA GLU A 29 -0.02 -4.64 8.96
C GLU A 29 1.17 -5.08 9.84
N GLU A 30 2.34 -5.31 9.24
CA GLU A 30 3.53 -5.84 9.94
C GLU A 30 4.77 -4.98 9.66
N PHE A 31 5.60 -4.81 10.69
CA PHE A 31 6.91 -4.14 10.61
C PHE A 31 7.84 -4.77 11.65
N LEU A 32 8.75 -5.61 11.18
CA LEU A 32 9.76 -6.29 11.99
C LEU A 32 11.13 -5.78 11.56
N GLU A 33 11.87 -5.21 12.49
CA GLU A 33 13.19 -4.64 12.26
C GLU A 33 14.24 -5.45 13.00
N ASP A 34 15.19 -5.99 12.24
CA ASP A 34 16.43 -6.58 12.73
C ASP A 34 17.60 -5.61 12.49
N GLU A 35 18.82 -6.05 12.81
CA GLU A 35 20.05 -5.28 12.65
C GLU A 35 20.26 -4.82 11.19
N ASP A 36 20.22 -5.76 10.24
CA ASP A 36 20.55 -5.49 8.82
C ASP A 36 19.32 -5.38 7.90
N ILE A 37 18.16 -5.87 8.33
CA ILE A 37 16.99 -6.03 7.47
C ILE A 37 15.69 -5.62 8.17
N ILE A 38 14.80 -4.98 7.42
CA ILE A 38 13.44 -4.71 7.83
C ILE A 38 12.49 -5.57 6.98
N ARG A 39 11.66 -6.37 7.63
CA ARG A 39 10.58 -7.15 7.00
C ARG A 39 9.24 -6.50 7.30
N MET A 40 8.45 -6.27 6.27
CA MET A 40 7.18 -5.58 6.42
C MET A 40 6.10 -6.13 5.49
N ARG A 41 4.85 -5.99 5.93
CA ARG A 41 3.67 -6.35 5.16
C ARG A 41 2.74 -5.16 5.04
N ALA A 42 2.41 -4.80 3.81
CA ALA A 42 1.45 -3.77 3.49
C ALA A 42 0.23 -4.35 2.75
N VAL A 43 -0.93 -3.76 2.99
CA VAL A 43 -2.18 -4.08 2.31
C VAL A 43 -2.67 -2.85 1.59
N ILE A 44 -2.91 -3.00 0.29
CA ILE A 44 -3.67 -2.06 -0.52
C ILE A 44 -5.13 -2.50 -0.48
N MET A 45 -5.98 -1.71 0.18
CA MET A 45 -7.42 -1.91 0.19
C MET A 45 -8.06 -1.19 -0.99
N VAL A 46 -8.94 -1.87 -1.70
CA VAL A 46 -9.76 -1.31 -2.79
C VAL A 46 -11.24 -1.60 -2.53
N GLU A 47 -12.15 -0.91 -3.22
CA GLU A 47 -13.59 -1.08 -3.00
C GLU A 47 -14.22 -2.16 -3.88
N ARG A 48 -13.63 -2.45 -5.04
CA ARG A 48 -14.21 -3.35 -6.06
C ARG A 48 -13.18 -4.34 -6.59
N ASP A 49 -13.65 -5.52 -6.98
CA ASP A 49 -12.80 -6.56 -7.59
C ASP A 49 -12.15 -6.09 -8.90
N SER A 50 -12.83 -5.24 -9.68
CA SER A 50 -12.26 -4.64 -10.90
C SER A 50 -11.01 -3.80 -10.59
N GLN A 51 -11.05 -3.01 -9.51
CA GLN A 51 -9.92 -2.22 -9.05
C GLN A 51 -8.78 -3.12 -8.56
N LYS A 52 -9.10 -4.20 -7.84
CA LYS A 52 -8.11 -5.21 -7.44
C LYS A 52 -7.40 -5.80 -8.65
N GLY A 53 -8.14 -6.15 -9.70
CA GLY A 53 -7.58 -6.64 -10.96
C GLY A 53 -6.63 -5.62 -11.61
N ILE A 54 -7.00 -4.33 -11.61
CA ILE A 54 -6.17 -3.25 -12.16
C ILE A 54 -4.87 -3.07 -11.36
N ILE A 55 -4.96 -3.04 -10.01
CA ILE A 55 -3.79 -2.90 -9.14
C ILE A 55 -2.83 -4.09 -9.28
N ILE A 56 -3.36 -5.32 -9.38
CA ILE A 56 -2.51 -6.50 -9.56
C ILE A 56 -1.87 -6.47 -10.96
N GLY A 57 -2.65 -6.12 -11.99
CA GLY A 57 -2.22 -6.14 -13.38
C GLY A 57 -1.99 -7.56 -13.92
N HIS A 58 -1.68 -7.66 -15.21
CA HIS A 58 -1.48 -8.96 -15.85
C HIS A 58 -0.32 -9.72 -15.17
N LYS A 59 -0.62 -10.91 -14.64
CA LYS A 59 0.34 -11.77 -13.91
C LYS A 59 1.05 -11.07 -12.74
N GLY A 60 0.41 -10.08 -12.11
CA GLY A 60 0.99 -9.35 -10.98
C GLY A 60 2.05 -8.30 -11.37
N SER A 61 2.22 -8.02 -12.66
CA SER A 61 3.31 -7.16 -13.15
C SER A 61 3.22 -5.70 -12.66
N ALA A 62 2.00 -5.16 -12.54
CA ALA A 62 1.78 -3.79 -12.07
C ALA A 62 2.09 -3.65 -10.58
N LEU A 63 1.54 -4.57 -9.76
CA LEU A 63 1.83 -4.61 -8.33
C LEU A 63 3.31 -4.86 -8.03
N LYS A 64 3.96 -5.73 -8.80
CA LYS A 64 5.41 -5.97 -8.67
C LYS A 64 6.21 -4.69 -8.90
N ARG A 65 5.83 -3.88 -9.90
CA ARG A 65 6.50 -2.59 -10.15
C ARG A 65 6.39 -1.65 -8.96
N VAL A 66 5.16 -1.47 -8.44
CA VAL A 66 4.89 -0.67 -7.24
C VAL A 66 5.75 -1.13 -6.06
N GLY A 67 5.75 -2.44 -5.77
CA GLY A 67 6.52 -2.98 -4.66
C GLY A 67 8.03 -2.84 -4.83
N VAL A 68 8.56 -3.02 -6.04
CA VAL A 68 9.99 -2.86 -6.31
C VAL A 68 10.44 -1.41 -6.13
N GLU A 69 9.67 -0.45 -6.63
CA GLU A 69 10.01 0.97 -6.51
C GLU A 69 9.84 1.46 -5.07
N ALA A 70 8.75 1.08 -4.40
CA ALA A 70 8.55 1.42 -2.98
C ALA A 70 9.66 0.83 -2.11
N ARG A 71 10.06 -0.42 -2.32
CA ARG A 71 11.17 -1.06 -1.59
C ARG A 71 12.47 -0.27 -1.73
N LYS A 72 12.84 0.16 -2.94
CA LYS A 72 14.09 0.92 -3.17
C LYS A 72 14.11 2.23 -2.38
N ASP A 73 12.99 2.94 -2.35
CA ASP A 73 12.88 4.20 -1.61
C ASP A 73 12.92 3.96 -0.10
N LEU A 74 12.30 2.87 0.37
CA LEU A 74 12.35 2.46 1.77
C LEU A 74 13.77 2.03 2.19
N GLU A 75 14.49 1.27 1.36
CA GLU A 75 15.89 0.92 1.62
C GLU A 75 16.76 2.16 1.76
N LYS A 76 16.59 3.13 0.86
CA LYS A 76 17.30 4.41 0.93
C LYS A 76 16.95 5.19 2.20
N PHE A 77 15.68 5.20 2.59
CA PHE A 77 15.21 5.91 3.77
C PHE A 77 15.73 5.30 5.07
N PHE A 78 15.68 3.98 5.21
CA PHE A 78 16.09 3.28 6.42
C PHE A 78 17.59 2.99 6.50
N GLY A 79 18.30 3.01 5.37
CA GLY A 79 19.72 2.61 5.32
C GLY A 79 19.93 1.12 5.59
N LYS A 80 18.88 0.30 5.45
CA LYS A 80 18.88 -1.15 5.68
C LYS A 80 18.30 -1.88 4.48
N GLN A 81 18.56 -3.18 4.37
CA GLN A 81 17.84 -4.02 3.43
C GLN A 81 16.35 -4.04 3.79
N VAL A 82 15.46 -4.02 2.79
CA VAL A 82 14.01 -4.09 3.03
C VAL A 82 13.43 -5.27 2.28
N HIS A 83 12.64 -6.08 2.97
CA HIS A 83 11.72 -7.03 2.37
C HIS A 83 10.29 -6.56 2.62
N ILE A 84 9.56 -6.25 1.55
CA ILE A 84 8.16 -5.81 1.63
C ILE A 84 7.24 -6.77 0.86
N GLU A 85 6.27 -7.32 1.56
CA GLU A 85 5.13 -8.04 0.97
C GLU A 85 3.96 -7.06 0.79
N ILE A 86 3.36 -7.04 -0.40
CA ILE A 86 2.18 -6.20 -0.67
C ILE A 86 1.03 -7.08 -1.13
N TYR A 87 -0.10 -6.99 -0.43
CA TYR A 87 -1.34 -7.68 -0.76
C TYR A 87 -2.41 -6.69 -1.21
N VAL A 88 -3.35 -7.17 -2.03
CA VAL A 88 -4.52 -6.37 -2.44
C VAL A 88 -5.79 -7.03 -1.93
N LYS A 89 -6.51 -6.33 -1.03
CA LYS A 89 -7.75 -6.81 -0.42
C LYS A 89 -8.92 -5.94 -0.90
N VAL A 90 -10.06 -6.55 -1.18
CA VAL A 90 -11.31 -5.82 -1.46
C VAL A 90 -12.05 -5.61 -0.14
N ASN A 91 -12.36 -4.37 0.16
CA ASN A 91 -13.13 -3.95 1.32
C ASN A 91 -14.27 -3.05 0.84
N LYS A 92 -15.48 -3.60 0.71
CA LYS A 92 -16.59 -2.87 0.08
C LYS A 92 -17.04 -1.72 0.99
N ASN A 93 -17.28 -0.56 0.39
CA ASN A 93 -17.82 0.64 1.06
C ASN A 93 -16.99 1.15 2.25
N TRP A 94 -15.67 0.90 2.25
CA TRP A 94 -14.81 1.29 3.36
C TRP A 94 -14.76 2.81 3.57
N ARG A 95 -14.85 3.59 2.48
CA ARG A 95 -14.88 5.06 2.53
C ARG A 95 -16.13 5.64 3.18
N SER A 96 -17.23 4.88 3.22
CA SER A 96 -18.47 5.30 3.87
C SER A 96 -18.59 4.73 5.29
N ASN A 97 -17.65 3.89 5.71
CA ASN A 97 -17.68 3.26 7.02
C ASN A 97 -16.87 4.09 8.03
N ALA A 98 -17.57 4.81 8.90
CA ALA A 98 -16.96 5.69 9.90
C ALA A 98 -15.95 4.97 10.83
N ALA A 99 -16.20 3.70 11.17
CA ALA A 99 -15.26 2.93 11.99
C ALA A 99 -13.95 2.62 11.23
N GLN A 100 -14.04 2.35 9.93
CA GLN A 100 -12.87 2.11 9.09
C GLN A 100 -12.12 3.40 8.80
N LEU A 101 -12.83 4.50 8.50
CA LEU A 101 -12.20 5.83 8.38
C LEU A 101 -11.43 6.21 9.64
N LYS A 102 -12.02 5.99 10.83
CA LYS A 102 -11.33 6.20 12.11
C LYS A 102 -10.07 5.34 12.24
N ARG A 103 -10.15 4.05 11.86
CA ARG A 103 -9.01 3.13 11.89
C ARG A 103 -7.88 3.59 10.95
N PHE A 104 -8.21 4.12 9.78
CA PHE A 104 -7.25 4.64 8.81
C PHE A 104 -6.71 6.04 9.15
N GLY A 105 -7.18 6.64 10.25
CA GLY A 105 -6.71 7.96 10.69
C GLY A 105 -7.39 9.14 9.98
N TYR A 106 -8.52 8.92 9.32
CA TYR A 106 -9.29 9.98 8.64
C TYR A 106 -10.21 10.80 9.55
N ASN A 107 -10.27 10.48 10.85
CA ASN A 107 -10.99 11.32 11.80
C ASN A 107 -10.09 12.46 12.28
N GLN A 108 -10.35 13.67 11.76
CA GLN A 108 -10.02 14.92 12.42
C GLN A 108 -11.12 15.20 13.45
N ASN A 109 -10.78 15.11 14.73
CA ASN A 109 -11.40 15.88 15.81
C ASN A 109 -10.26 16.44 16.65
#